data_AF-A0AB38N0S2-F1
#
_entry.id   AF-A0AB38N0S2-F1
#
_cell.length_a   1.000
_cell.length_b   1.000
_cell.length_c   1.000
_cell.angle_alpha   90.00
_cell.angle_beta   90.00
_cell.angle_gamma   90.00
#
_symmetry.space_group_name_H-M   'P 1'
#
loop_
_entity.id
_entity.type
_entity.pdbx_description
1 polymer ?
#
loop_
_entity_poly.entity_id
_entity_poly.type
_entity_poly.pdbx_seq_one_letter_code
_entity_poly.pdbx_strand_id
1 'polypeptide(L)'
;MIALPPQEAKKYRETLALRLGLSDPDKIPFVDVIIEKMNDDAIHYFANQDWNSFKNNRELIIHQLIQDQEYKKALPFLFEFLYLSYYLNQNSNATQEKIIKTVLEKTNTSLENEFIEYINYSPLKHKINLNPNNVIQIYSQSNPSKEVITKEIESQPKRYRNRNMVYCQQCDGEMKKTILSKGNFTGILGALLVFFLGLFILIFFAWTAIGIIIGLLMIIMSLGMGGKRIKIWKCQRCGYYFERT
;
A
#
# COMPACT_ATOMS: atom_id res chain seq x y z
N MET A 1 24.79 5.43 6.15
CA MET A 1 23.72 5.85 5.21
C MET A 1 24.39 6.25 3.91
N ILE A 2 23.92 5.73 2.77
CA ILE A 2 24.31 6.25 1.47
C ILE A 2 23.63 7.60 1.54
N ALA A 3 24.42 8.66 1.64
CA ALA A 3 23.88 9.94 1.33
C ALA A 3 23.54 9.83 -0.16
N LEU A 4 22.29 9.46 -0.46
CA LEU A 4 21.66 9.97 -1.66
C LEU A 4 22.07 11.44 -1.67
N PRO A 5 22.80 11.90 -2.71
CA PRO A 5 23.19 13.30 -2.80
C PRO A 5 21.96 14.13 -2.42
N PRO A 6 22.07 15.14 -1.55
CA PRO A 6 20.89 15.83 -1.01
C PRO A 6 19.90 16.26 -2.10
N GLN A 7 20.42 16.57 -3.28
CA GLN A 7 19.67 16.87 -4.49
C GLN A 7 18.86 15.69 -5.04
N GLU A 8 19.43 14.48 -5.11
CA GLU A 8 18.70 13.27 -5.50
C GLU A 8 17.66 12.88 -4.46
N ALA A 9 18.02 12.92 -3.16
CA ALA A 9 17.06 12.65 -2.08
C ALA A 9 15.85 13.59 -2.16
N LYS A 10 16.09 14.87 -2.42
CA LYS A 10 15.04 15.87 -2.61
C LYS A 10 14.16 15.54 -3.81
N LYS A 11 14.74 15.19 -4.96
CA LYS A 11 14.00 14.80 -6.17
C LYS A 11 13.08 13.58 -5.91
N TYR A 12 13.58 12.57 -5.21
CA TYR A 12 12.77 11.41 -4.83
C TYR A 12 11.65 11.78 -3.86
N ARG A 13 11.91 12.64 -2.86
CA ARG A 13 10.87 13.17 -1.96
C ARG A 13 9.77 13.91 -2.72
N GLU A 14 10.13 14.82 -3.61
CA GLU A 14 9.17 15.57 -4.42
C GLU A 14 8.31 14.64 -5.28
N THR A 15 8.94 13.65 -5.91
CA THR A 15 8.25 12.64 -6.73
C THR A 15 7.29 11.80 -5.89
N LEU A 16 7.72 11.36 -4.71
CA LEU A 16 6.88 10.57 -3.79
C LEU A 16 5.73 11.42 -3.22
N ALA A 17 5.99 12.68 -2.87
CA ALA A 17 4.98 13.61 -2.37
C ALA A 17 3.84 13.80 -3.38
N LEU A 18 4.18 13.99 -4.66
CA LEU A 18 3.21 14.10 -5.74
C LEU A 18 2.35 12.84 -5.89
N ARG A 19 2.96 11.64 -5.83
CA ARG A 19 2.21 10.37 -5.92
C ARG A 19 1.30 10.14 -4.72
N LEU A 20 1.75 10.53 -3.53
CA LEU A 20 1.00 10.37 -2.28
C LEU A 20 -0.03 11.50 -2.04
N GLY A 21 -0.05 12.54 -2.87
CA GLY A 21 -0.92 13.70 -2.70
C GLY A 21 -0.57 14.54 -1.46
N LEU A 22 0.71 14.53 -1.05
CA LEU A 22 1.20 15.30 0.08
C LEU A 22 1.65 16.69 -0.39
N SER A 23 1.26 17.72 0.36
CA SER A 23 1.64 19.11 0.07
C SER A 23 3.07 19.46 0.50
N ASP A 24 3.68 18.62 1.35
CA ASP A 24 4.98 18.89 1.95
C ASP A 24 5.90 17.64 1.81
N PRO A 25 6.86 17.67 0.88
CA PRO A 25 7.80 16.57 0.64
C PRO A 25 8.76 16.29 1.81
N ASP A 26 9.00 17.25 2.68
CA ASP A 26 9.97 17.09 3.78
C ASP A 26 9.42 16.25 4.94
N LYS A 27 8.10 16.02 4.97
CA LYS A 27 7.45 15.12 5.91
C LYS A 27 7.61 13.64 5.56
N ILE A 28 8.16 13.33 4.40
CA ILE A 28 8.37 11.95 3.95
C ILE A 28 9.60 11.38 4.68
N PRO A 29 9.44 10.27 5.43
CA PRO A 29 10.57 9.58 6.07
C PRO A 29 11.66 9.23 5.06
N PHE A 30 12.93 9.44 5.43
CA PHE A 30 14.06 9.13 4.55
C PHE A 30 14.12 7.64 4.14
N VAL A 31 13.61 6.75 4.98
CA VAL A 31 13.45 5.32 4.67
C VAL A 31 12.57 5.11 3.44
N ASP A 32 11.44 5.82 3.34
CA ASP A 32 10.52 5.68 2.20
C ASP A 32 11.16 6.21 0.91
N VAL A 33 11.98 7.26 1.01
CA VAL A 33 12.77 7.79 -0.11
C VAL A 33 13.78 6.77 -0.63
N ILE A 34 14.43 6.03 0.29
CA ILE A 34 15.37 4.96 -0.07
C ILE A 34 14.62 3.81 -0.74
N ILE A 35 13.49 3.36 -0.17
CA ILE A 35 12.68 2.27 -0.74
C ILE A 35 12.20 2.63 -2.15
N GLU A 36 11.75 3.86 -2.35
CA GLU A 36 11.30 4.33 -3.66
C GLU A 36 12.42 4.29 -4.70
N LYS A 37 13.61 4.80 -4.34
CA LYS A 37 14.79 4.69 -5.20
C LYS A 37 15.08 3.23 -5.54
N MET A 38 15.07 2.37 -4.53
CA MET A 38 15.33 0.94 -4.72
C MET A 38 14.29 0.28 -5.63
N ASN A 39 13.03 0.70 -5.58
CA ASN A 39 12.00 0.21 -6.50
C ASN A 39 12.22 0.72 -7.94
N ASP A 40 12.58 1.98 -8.13
CA ASP A 40 12.90 2.53 -9.45
C ASP A 40 14.12 1.83 -10.07
N ASP A 41 15.19 1.64 -9.28
CA ASP A 41 16.37 0.88 -9.66
C ASP A 41 15.96 -0.56 -10.02
N ALA A 42 15.14 -1.21 -9.19
CA ALA A 42 14.61 -2.55 -9.49
C ALA A 42 13.92 -2.58 -10.85
N ILE A 43 12.95 -1.67 -11.08
CA ILE A 43 12.16 -1.60 -12.32
C ILE A 43 13.09 -1.45 -13.53
N HIS A 44 14.11 -0.59 -13.43
CA HIS A 44 15.06 -0.41 -14.50
C HIS A 44 15.83 -1.69 -14.83
N TYR A 45 16.32 -2.41 -13.81
CA TYR A 45 17.04 -3.67 -14.00
C TYR A 45 16.13 -4.80 -14.46
N PHE A 46 14.89 -4.84 -13.99
CA PHE A 46 13.86 -5.78 -14.44
C PHE A 46 13.54 -5.61 -15.93
N ALA A 47 13.38 -4.36 -16.38
CA ALA A 47 13.07 -4.08 -17.78
C ALA A 47 14.17 -4.57 -18.74
N ASN A 48 15.43 -4.57 -18.27
CA ASN A 48 16.59 -4.95 -19.07
C ASN A 48 17.05 -6.40 -18.89
N GLN A 49 16.37 -7.20 -18.04
CA GLN A 49 16.76 -8.57 -17.68
C GLN A 49 18.20 -8.74 -17.18
N ASP A 50 18.84 -7.66 -16.72
CA ASP A 50 20.27 -7.65 -16.42
C ASP A 50 20.58 -7.70 -14.91
N TRP A 51 19.90 -8.62 -14.22
CA TRP A 51 20.10 -8.82 -12.78
C TRP A 51 21.55 -9.18 -12.45
N ASN A 52 22.19 -9.98 -13.29
CA ASN A 52 23.57 -10.43 -13.05
C ASN A 52 24.56 -9.26 -13.11
N SER A 53 24.43 -8.33 -14.05
CA SER A 53 25.29 -7.14 -14.10
C SER A 53 25.08 -6.24 -12.89
N PHE A 54 23.83 -6.02 -12.49
CA PHE A 54 23.53 -5.28 -11.27
C PHE A 54 24.15 -5.93 -10.03
N LYS A 55 23.93 -7.23 -9.86
CA LYS A 55 24.47 -8.02 -8.76
C LYS A 55 25.99 -7.89 -8.72
N ASN A 56 26.66 -8.13 -9.84
CA ASN A 56 28.12 -8.07 -9.94
C ASN A 56 28.66 -6.67 -9.64
N ASN A 57 27.99 -5.62 -10.13
CA ASN A 57 28.37 -4.22 -9.86
C ASN A 57 28.24 -3.89 -8.37
N ARG A 58 27.13 -4.27 -7.73
CA ARG A 58 26.94 -4.05 -6.29
C ARG A 58 27.92 -4.85 -5.44
N GLU A 59 28.15 -6.12 -5.77
CA GLU A 59 29.18 -6.93 -5.10
C GLU A 59 30.57 -6.29 -5.23
N LEU A 60 30.94 -5.80 -6.42
CA LEU A 60 32.21 -5.11 -6.66
C LEU A 60 32.35 -3.83 -5.80
N ILE A 61 31.32 -2.97 -5.77
CA ILE A 61 31.33 -1.75 -4.95
C ILE A 61 31.45 -2.10 -3.46
N ILE A 62 30.69 -3.07 -2.98
CA ILE A 62 30.73 -3.50 -1.58
C ILE A 62 32.12 -4.06 -1.24
N HIS A 63 32.69 -4.90 -2.11
CA HIS A 63 34.03 -5.44 -1.92
C HIS A 63 35.10 -4.34 -1.86
N GLN A 64 35.03 -3.36 -2.75
CA GLN A 64 35.96 -2.22 -2.75
C GLN A 64 35.86 -1.44 -1.44
N LEU A 65 34.63 -1.11 -1.00
CA LEU A 65 34.41 -0.38 0.26
C LEU A 65 34.87 -1.19 1.49
N ILE A 66 34.73 -2.51 1.47
CA ILE A 66 35.25 -3.39 2.52
C ILE A 66 36.78 -3.39 2.53
N GLN A 67 37.41 -3.44 1.35
CA GLN A 67 38.86 -3.39 1.20
C GLN A 67 39.43 -2.06 1.71
N ASP A 68 38.73 -0.96 1.43
CA ASP A 68 39.08 0.39 1.87
C ASP A 68 38.69 0.66 3.34
N GLN A 69 38.18 -0.35 4.06
CA GLN A 69 37.70 -0.26 5.45
C GLN A 69 36.55 0.76 5.66
N GLU A 70 35.83 1.13 4.59
CA GLU A 70 34.72 2.09 4.61
C GLU A 70 33.36 1.39 4.87
N TYR A 71 33.29 0.53 5.88
CA TYR A 71 32.12 -0.33 6.16
C TYR A 71 30.79 0.44 6.29
N LYS A 72 30.82 1.64 6.87
CA LYS A 72 29.63 2.50 7.03
C LYS A 72 29.03 2.95 5.68
N LYS A 73 29.86 3.06 4.65
CA LYS A 73 29.43 3.39 3.29
C LYS A 73 28.97 2.15 2.52
N ALA A 74 29.45 0.96 2.87
CA ALA A 74 29.04 -0.31 2.24
C ALA A 74 27.63 -0.76 2.64
N LEU A 75 27.23 -0.51 3.89
CA LEU A 75 25.91 -0.85 4.45
C LEU A 75 24.70 -0.63 3.53
N PRO A 76 24.53 0.52 2.90
CA PRO A 76 23.30 0.83 2.18
C PRO A 76 23.28 0.17 0.80
N PHE A 77 24.43 -0.12 0.21
CA PHE A 77 24.53 -1.02 -0.94
C PHE A 77 24.18 -2.46 -0.54
N LEU A 78 24.60 -2.89 0.65
CA LEU A 78 24.24 -4.20 1.20
C LEU A 78 22.72 -4.31 1.43
N PHE A 79 22.08 -3.26 1.94
CA PHE A 79 20.61 -3.19 2.10
C PHE A 79 19.88 -3.26 0.78
N GLU A 80 20.30 -2.43 -0.19
CA GLU A 80 19.73 -2.42 -1.54
C GLU A 80 19.80 -3.81 -2.16
N PHE A 81 20.97 -4.43 -2.06
CA PHE A 81 21.25 -5.75 -2.57
C PHE A 81 20.41 -6.86 -1.90
N LEU A 82 20.28 -6.84 -0.57
CA LEU A 82 19.46 -7.77 0.20
C LEU A 82 17.97 -7.66 -0.15
N TYR A 83 17.46 -6.44 -0.21
CA TYR A 83 16.06 -6.17 -0.55
C TYR A 83 15.72 -6.66 -1.95
N LEU A 84 16.58 -6.36 -2.94
CA LEU A 84 16.34 -6.78 -4.31
C LEU A 84 16.45 -8.30 -4.48
N SER A 85 17.44 -8.93 -3.85
CA SER A 85 17.59 -10.39 -3.88
C SER A 85 16.35 -11.10 -3.32
N TYR A 86 15.79 -10.56 -2.22
CA TYR A 86 14.53 -11.05 -1.65
C TYR A 86 13.35 -10.84 -2.60
N TYR A 87 13.18 -9.63 -3.15
CA TYR A 87 12.06 -9.31 -4.03
C TYR A 87 12.05 -10.17 -5.30
N LEU A 88 13.25 -10.52 -5.78
CA LEU A 88 13.48 -11.39 -6.93
C LEU A 88 13.34 -12.88 -6.64
N ASN A 89 13.15 -13.28 -5.38
CA ASN A 89 13.18 -14.67 -4.94
C ASN A 89 14.46 -15.41 -5.41
N GLN A 90 15.59 -14.70 -5.44
CA GLN A 90 16.87 -15.27 -5.80
C GLN A 90 17.53 -15.80 -4.54
N ASN A 91 17.93 -17.08 -4.57
CA ASN A 91 18.63 -17.68 -3.45
C ASN A 91 19.93 -16.91 -3.20
N SER A 92 20.16 -16.54 -1.94
CA SER A 92 21.46 -15.99 -1.56
C SER A 92 22.54 -17.05 -1.75
N ASN A 93 23.68 -16.65 -2.30
CA ASN A 93 24.84 -17.54 -2.35
C ASN A 93 25.71 -17.36 -1.10
N ALA A 94 26.58 -18.34 -0.81
CA ALA A 94 27.48 -18.31 0.35
C ALA A 94 28.40 -17.07 0.36
N THR A 95 28.71 -16.51 -0.81
CA THR A 95 29.50 -15.27 -0.93
C THR A 95 28.75 -14.08 -0.32
N GLN A 96 27.46 -13.96 -0.59
CA GLN A 96 26.62 -12.87 -0.06
C GLN A 96 26.50 -12.92 1.46
N GLU A 97 26.25 -14.11 2.02
CA GLU A 97 26.21 -14.30 3.47
C GLU A 97 27.53 -13.88 4.14
N LYS A 98 28.66 -14.27 3.54
CA LYS A 98 29.99 -13.90 4.03
C LYS A 98 30.20 -12.38 4.00
N ILE A 99 29.78 -11.72 2.92
CA ILE A 99 29.85 -10.26 2.79
C ILE A 99 29.01 -9.59 3.88
N ILE A 100 27.74 -10.01 4.03
CA ILE A 100 26.81 -9.46 5.02
C ILE A 100 27.40 -9.58 6.43
N LYS A 101 27.85 -10.79 6.79
CA LYS A 101 28.45 -11.07 8.09
C LYS A 101 29.68 -10.20 8.35
N THR A 102 30.56 -10.08 7.35
CA THR A 102 31.78 -9.26 7.46
C THR A 102 31.44 -7.78 7.68
N VAL A 103 30.46 -7.23 6.96
CA VAL A 103 30.04 -5.83 7.13
C VAL A 103 29.42 -5.63 8.51
N LEU A 104 28.50 -6.50 8.94
CA LEU A 104 27.80 -6.37 10.23
C LEU A 104 28.74 -6.52 11.43
N GLU A 105 29.65 -7.48 11.42
CA GLU A 105 30.64 -7.67 12.50
C GLU A 105 31.56 -6.45 12.67
N LYS A 106 31.82 -5.70 11.59
CA LYS A 106 32.73 -4.55 11.59
C LYS A 106 32.04 -3.21 11.84
N THR A 107 30.72 -3.10 11.73
CA THR A 107 29.99 -1.83 11.84
C THR A 107 29.53 -1.45 13.25
N ASN A 108 29.84 -2.24 14.28
CA ASN A 108 29.48 -2.01 15.69
C ASN A 108 27.94 -2.06 15.94
N THR A 109 27.53 -2.52 17.13
CA THR A 109 26.15 -2.93 17.48
C THR A 109 25.06 -1.86 17.29
N SER A 110 25.42 -0.57 17.25
CA SER A 110 24.44 0.51 17.01
C SER A 110 23.78 0.41 15.62
N LEU A 111 24.53 -0.02 14.60
CA LEU A 111 24.02 -0.14 13.23
C LEU A 111 23.21 -1.41 13.03
N GLU A 112 23.47 -2.44 13.85
CA GLU A 112 22.66 -3.64 13.91
C GLU A 112 21.24 -3.33 14.43
N ASN A 113 21.12 -2.43 15.41
CA ASN A 113 19.82 -1.96 15.88
C ASN A 113 19.08 -1.14 14.83
N GLU A 114 19.76 -0.25 14.10
CA GLU A 114 19.15 0.49 12.96
C GLU A 114 18.72 -0.47 11.84
N PHE A 115 19.50 -1.53 11.60
CA PHE A 115 19.20 -2.59 10.63
C PHE A 115 17.98 -3.42 11.04
N ILE A 116 17.93 -3.84 12.30
CA ILE A 116 16.79 -4.55 12.89
C ILE A 116 15.55 -3.67 12.88
N GLU A 117 15.68 -2.40 13.23
CA GLU A 117 14.60 -1.41 13.18
C GLU A 117 14.07 -1.25 11.75
N TYR A 118 14.96 -1.07 10.77
CA TYR A 118 14.60 -1.01 9.35
C TYR A 118 13.86 -2.27 8.87
N ILE A 119 14.32 -3.47 9.21
CA ILE A 119 13.62 -4.71 8.84
C ILE A 119 12.28 -4.85 9.56
N ASN A 120 12.19 -4.38 10.80
CA ASN A 120 10.94 -4.37 11.57
C ASN A 120 9.89 -3.39 11.00
N TYR A 121 10.31 -2.36 10.28
CA TYR A 121 9.43 -1.44 9.55
C TYR A 121 9.17 -1.88 8.10
N SER A 122 10.04 -2.72 7.54
CA SER A 122 9.89 -3.24 6.20
C SER A 122 8.75 -4.27 6.10
N PRO A 123 8.06 -4.39 4.95
CA PRO A 123 7.13 -5.50 4.66
C PRO A 123 7.78 -6.89 4.81
N LEU A 124 9.10 -6.97 4.96
CA LEU A 124 9.88 -8.15 5.30
C LEU A 124 9.61 -8.72 6.71
N LYS A 125 9.07 -7.92 7.64
CA LYS A 125 8.87 -8.29 9.06
C LYS A 125 8.19 -9.65 9.28
N HIS A 126 7.22 -10.00 8.44
CA HIS A 126 6.43 -11.22 8.64
C HIS A 126 7.13 -12.50 8.18
N LYS A 127 8.26 -12.40 7.48
CA LYS A 127 8.99 -13.57 6.96
C LYS A 127 10.43 -13.68 7.46
N ILE A 128 10.98 -12.60 8.03
CA ILE A 128 12.33 -12.61 8.62
C ILE A 128 12.17 -12.51 10.14
N ASN A 129 12.27 -13.65 10.85
CA ASN A 129 12.30 -13.67 12.31
C ASN A 129 13.71 -13.34 12.83
N LEU A 130 14.06 -12.05 12.84
CA LEU A 130 15.35 -11.59 13.34
C LEU A 130 15.38 -11.66 14.87
N ASN A 131 15.69 -12.84 15.41
CA ASN A 131 16.37 -12.89 16.69
C ASN A 131 17.84 -12.47 16.43
N PRO A 132 18.43 -11.51 17.15
CA PRO A 132 19.82 -11.08 16.96
C PRO A 132 20.83 -12.24 17.03
N ASN A 133 20.50 -13.33 17.73
CA ASN A 133 21.33 -14.54 17.76
C ASN A 133 21.09 -15.50 16.55
N ASN A 134 20.05 -15.29 15.74
CA ASN A 134 19.62 -16.17 14.64
C ASN A 134 19.55 -15.49 13.26
N VAL A 135 20.06 -14.26 13.09
CA VAL A 135 20.08 -13.56 11.79
C VAL A 135 20.72 -14.40 10.68
N ILE A 136 21.60 -15.34 11.06
CA ILE A 136 22.34 -16.23 10.15
C ILE A 136 21.58 -17.55 9.85
N GLN A 137 20.66 -18.01 10.71
CA GLN A 137 20.00 -19.33 10.52
C GLN A 137 18.87 -19.32 9.47
N ILE A 138 18.36 -18.15 9.10
CA ILE A 138 17.28 -18.04 8.09
C ILE A 138 17.82 -18.28 6.68
N TYR A 139 19.10 -17.98 6.42
CA TYR A 139 19.70 -18.11 5.09
C TYR A 139 20.30 -19.50 4.82
N SER A 140 20.62 -20.28 5.87
CA SER A 140 21.19 -21.62 5.72
C SER A 140 20.16 -22.77 5.64
N GLN A 141 18.85 -22.51 5.79
CA GLN A 141 17.83 -23.57 5.89
C GLN A 141 16.66 -23.48 4.88
N SER A 142 16.74 -22.68 3.82
CA SER A 142 15.71 -22.72 2.77
C SER A 142 15.94 -23.87 1.76
N ASN A 143 15.74 -25.10 2.22
CA ASN A 143 15.14 -26.11 1.37
C ASN A 143 14.21 -27.01 2.20
N PRO A 144 13.05 -26.49 2.67
CA PRO A 144 12.01 -27.38 3.15
C PRO A 144 11.53 -28.19 1.93
N SER A 145 11.81 -29.50 1.96
CA SER A 145 11.13 -30.43 1.06
C SER A 145 9.62 -30.17 1.14
N LYS A 146 8.95 -30.18 -0.01
CA LYS A 146 7.50 -29.92 -0.19
C LYS A 146 6.59 -30.64 0.82
N GLU A 147 7.08 -31.67 1.48
CA GLU A 147 6.35 -32.53 2.42
C GLU A 147 6.16 -31.91 3.82
N VAL A 148 7.07 -31.04 4.27
CA VAL A 148 6.99 -30.40 5.61
C VAL A 148 5.99 -29.24 5.61
N ILE A 149 5.90 -28.51 4.48
CA ILE A 149 4.94 -27.40 4.30
C ILE A 149 3.49 -27.90 4.43
N THR A 150 3.21 -29.13 4.00
CA THR A 150 1.83 -29.67 4.01
C THR A 150 1.35 -29.98 5.44
N LYS A 151 2.22 -30.40 6.35
CA LYS A 151 1.82 -30.84 7.70
C LYS A 151 1.70 -29.70 8.71
N GLU A 152 2.45 -28.60 8.52
CA GLU A 152 2.36 -27.42 9.41
C GLU A 152 1.22 -26.45 9.02
N ILE A 153 0.72 -26.54 7.79
CA ILE A 153 -0.52 -25.85 7.39
C ILE A 153 -1.77 -26.48 8.05
N GLU A 154 -1.70 -27.75 8.45
CA GLU A 154 -2.84 -28.48 9.02
C GLU A 154 -3.02 -28.28 10.54
N SER A 155 -1.98 -27.82 11.24
CA SER A 155 -2.00 -27.59 12.71
C SER A 155 -2.24 -26.14 13.13
N GLN A 156 -2.27 -25.19 12.18
CA GLN A 156 -2.72 -23.83 12.47
C GLN A 156 -4.19 -23.87 12.91
N PRO A 157 -4.57 -23.28 14.06
CA PRO A 157 -5.97 -23.20 14.45
C PRO A 157 -6.71 -22.54 13.30
N LYS A 158 -7.72 -23.23 12.74
CA LYS A 158 -8.56 -22.71 11.67
C LYS A 158 -9.10 -21.36 12.15
N ARG A 159 -8.40 -20.26 11.79
CA ARG A 159 -8.86 -18.90 12.06
C ARG A 159 -10.26 -18.89 11.51
N TYR A 160 -11.23 -18.65 12.38
CA TYR A 160 -12.60 -18.47 12.01
C TYR A 160 -12.62 -17.25 11.09
N ARG A 161 -12.39 -17.47 9.78
CA ARG A 161 -12.47 -16.45 8.75
C ARG A 161 -13.92 -16.01 8.83
N ASN A 162 -14.14 -14.88 9.50
CA ASN A 162 -15.40 -14.20 9.44
C ASN A 162 -15.57 -13.82 7.96
N ARG A 163 -16.30 -14.65 7.22
CA ARG A 163 -16.44 -14.63 5.74
C ARG A 163 -17.02 -13.32 5.21
N ASN A 164 -17.28 -12.35 6.09
CA ASN A 164 -18.00 -11.12 5.81
C ASN A 164 -17.14 -9.85 5.95
N MET A 165 -15.87 -9.94 6.34
CA MET A 165 -14.97 -8.78 6.40
C MET A 165 -14.29 -8.56 5.04
N VAL A 166 -14.47 -7.37 4.48
CA VAL A 166 -13.84 -6.93 3.23
C VAL A 166 -12.77 -5.89 3.61
N TYR A 167 -11.56 -6.05 3.09
CA TYR A 167 -10.43 -5.15 3.31
C TYR A 167 -10.24 -4.18 2.13
N CYS A 168 -9.75 -2.98 2.42
CA CYS A 168 -9.51 -1.94 1.43
C CYS A 168 -8.28 -2.25 0.58
N GLN A 169 -8.43 -2.17 -0.74
CA GLN A 169 -7.34 -2.42 -1.69
C GLN A 169 -6.19 -1.41 -1.64
N GLN A 170 -6.40 -0.22 -1.06
CA GLN A 170 -5.38 0.84 -1.02
C GLN A 170 -4.56 0.87 0.28
N CYS A 171 -5.12 0.43 1.41
CA CYS A 171 -4.47 0.59 2.72
C CYS A 171 -4.69 -0.59 3.69
N ASP A 172 -5.26 -1.70 3.19
CA ASP A 172 -5.66 -2.88 3.94
C ASP A 172 -6.56 -2.62 5.16
N GLY A 173 -7.13 -1.42 5.27
CA GLY A 173 -8.06 -1.05 6.34
C GLY A 173 -9.41 -1.75 6.22
N GLU A 174 -10.08 -1.95 7.34
CA GLU A 174 -11.42 -2.55 7.40
C GLU A 174 -12.45 -1.67 6.65
N MET A 175 -13.28 -2.31 5.82
CA MET A 175 -14.37 -1.64 5.12
C MET A 175 -15.70 -1.86 5.84
N LYS A 176 -16.51 -0.80 5.92
CA LYS A 176 -17.86 -0.85 6.49
C LYS A 176 -18.90 -0.52 5.42
N LYS A 177 -20.01 -1.27 5.40
CA LYS A 177 -21.17 -0.94 4.54
C LYS A 177 -21.76 0.40 4.99
N THR A 178 -21.93 1.30 4.04
CA THR A 178 -22.62 2.58 4.21
C THR A 178 -23.62 2.79 3.07
N ILE A 179 -24.56 3.71 3.25
CA ILE A 179 -25.53 4.08 2.22
C ILE A 179 -25.11 5.43 1.66
N LEU A 180 -24.84 5.48 0.36
CA LEU A 180 -24.58 6.73 -0.34
C LEU A 180 -25.84 7.11 -1.13
N SER A 181 -26.27 8.36 -0.94
CA SER A 181 -27.26 8.95 -1.81
C SER A 181 -26.57 9.35 -3.11
N LYS A 182 -26.77 8.58 -4.19
CA LYS A 182 -26.31 8.97 -5.51
C LYS A 182 -27.42 9.82 -6.13
N GLY A 183 -27.12 11.08 -6.39
CA GLY A 183 -28.05 11.98 -7.07
C GLY A 183 -28.47 11.36 -8.38
N ASN A 184 -29.76 10.99 -8.50
CA ASN A 184 -30.29 10.49 -9.75
C ASN A 184 -30.83 11.69 -10.53
N PHE A 185 -30.07 12.16 -11.52
CA PHE A 185 -30.45 13.32 -12.32
C PHE A 185 -31.84 13.16 -12.96
N THR A 186 -32.16 11.94 -13.43
CA THR A 186 -33.49 11.65 -14.00
C THR A 186 -34.60 11.69 -12.95
N GLY A 187 -34.31 11.27 -11.72
CA GLY A 187 -35.26 11.36 -10.59
C GLY A 187 -35.53 12.81 -10.18
N ILE A 188 -34.50 13.65 -10.15
CA ILE A 188 -34.64 15.08 -9.86
C ILE A 188 -35.45 15.78 -10.97
N LEU A 189 -35.15 15.49 -12.24
CA LEU A 189 -35.89 16.06 -13.36
C LEU A 189 -37.37 15.64 -13.35
N GLY A 190 -37.64 14.35 -13.08
CA GLY A 190 -39.01 13.86 -12.93
C GLY A 190 -39.75 14.50 -11.75
N ALA A 191 -39.09 14.64 -10.60
CA ALA A 191 -39.65 15.32 -9.43
C ALA A 191 -40.02 16.78 -9.73
N LEU A 192 -39.14 17.51 -10.42
CA LEU A 192 -39.40 18.89 -10.85
C LEU A 192 -40.62 18.97 -11.77
N LEU A 193 -40.73 18.07 -12.75
CA LEU A 193 -41.84 18.06 -13.69
C LEU A 193 -43.18 17.81 -12.97
N VAL A 194 -43.23 16.81 -12.08
CA VAL A 194 -44.41 16.51 -11.25
C VAL A 194 -44.76 17.68 -10.33
N PHE A 195 -43.76 18.34 -9.74
CA PHE A 195 -43.96 19.52 -8.91
C PHE A 195 -44.60 20.67 -9.68
N PHE A 196 -44.09 21.01 -10.86
CA PHE A 196 -44.68 22.06 -11.70
C PHE A 196 -46.08 21.71 -12.18
N LEU A 197 -46.34 20.43 -12.50
CA LEU A 197 -47.68 19.97 -12.86
C LEU A 197 -48.67 20.12 -11.69
N GLY A 198 -48.26 19.73 -10.48
CA GLY A 198 -49.07 19.90 -9.26
C GLY A 198 -49.35 21.38 -8.96
N LEU A 199 -48.34 22.24 -9.12
CA LEU A 199 -48.45 23.68 -8.94
C LEU A 199 -49.38 24.32 -9.99
N PHE A 200 -49.31 23.86 -11.25
CA PHE A 200 -50.23 24.26 -12.31
C PHE A 200 -51.68 23.89 -11.95
N ILE A 201 -51.95 22.64 -11.55
CA ILE A 201 -53.29 22.22 -11.15
C ILE A 201 -53.80 23.06 -9.97
N LEU A 202 -52.94 23.30 -8.98
CA LEU A 202 -53.29 24.08 -7.79
C LEU A 202 -53.66 25.52 -8.15
N ILE A 203 -52.95 26.18 -9.07
CA ILE A 203 -53.24 27.57 -9.48
C ILE A 203 -54.51 27.64 -10.34
N PHE A 204 -54.63 26.79 -11.37
CA PHE A 204 -55.72 26.90 -12.36
C PHE A 204 -57.05 26.29 -11.88
N PHE A 205 -57.00 25.32 -10.95
CA PHE A 205 -58.18 24.62 -10.43
C PHE A 205 -58.39 24.85 -8.92
N ALA A 206 -57.76 25.88 -8.34
CA ALA A 206 -57.87 26.26 -6.93
C ALA A 206 -59.32 26.44 -6.46
N TRP A 207 -60.19 26.88 -7.37
CA TRP A 207 -61.61 27.13 -7.11
C TRP A 207 -62.41 25.84 -6.88
N THR A 208 -61.86 24.68 -7.23
CA THR A 208 -62.46 23.38 -6.96
C THR A 208 -61.76 22.71 -5.77
N ALA A 209 -62.53 22.24 -4.79
CA ALA A 209 -61.97 21.50 -3.64
C ALA A 209 -61.14 20.28 -4.09
N ILE A 210 -61.55 19.63 -5.18
CA ILE A 210 -60.86 18.48 -5.77
C ILE A 210 -59.47 18.88 -6.31
N GLY A 211 -59.37 20.02 -7.01
CA GLY A 211 -58.11 20.51 -7.57
C GLY A 211 -57.05 20.79 -6.49
N ILE A 212 -57.46 21.37 -5.36
CA ILE A 212 -56.57 21.62 -4.21
C ILE A 212 -56.02 20.30 -3.67
N ILE A 213 -56.89 19.30 -3.43
CA ILE A 213 -56.49 18.01 -2.86
C ILE A 213 -55.49 17.31 -3.79
N ILE A 214 -55.79 17.22 -5.08
CA ILE A 214 -54.94 16.54 -6.07
C ILE A 214 -53.60 17.28 -6.22
N GLY A 215 -53.62 18.60 -6.39
CA GLY A 215 -52.40 19.40 -6.56
C GLY A 215 -51.45 19.27 -5.38
N LEU A 216 -51.97 19.32 -4.15
CA LEU A 216 -51.18 19.18 -2.94
C LEU A 216 -50.59 17.77 -2.79
N LEU A 217 -51.35 16.73 -3.15
CA LEU A 217 -50.89 15.34 -3.10
C LEU A 217 -49.74 15.09 -4.11
N MET A 218 -49.82 15.66 -5.32
CA MET A 218 -48.75 15.58 -6.31
C MET A 218 -47.46 16.28 -5.85
N ILE A 219 -47.57 17.45 -5.23
CA ILE A 219 -46.42 18.17 -4.66
C ILE A 219 -45.74 17.31 -3.58
N ILE A 220 -46.50 16.70 -2.68
CA ILE A 220 -45.96 15.79 -1.65
C ILE A 220 -45.24 14.59 -2.29
N MET A 221 -45.84 13.97 -3.31
CA MET A 221 -45.22 12.85 -4.02
C MET A 221 -43.90 13.23 -4.69
N SER A 222 -43.79 14.45 -5.24
CA SER A 222 -42.57 14.91 -5.91
C SER A 222 -41.36 14.94 -4.96
N LEU A 223 -41.57 15.27 -3.68
CA LEU A 223 -40.50 15.30 -2.66
C LEU A 223 -39.90 13.91 -2.39
N GLY A 224 -40.68 12.85 -2.61
CA GLY A 224 -40.25 11.46 -2.39
C GLY A 224 -39.42 10.86 -3.54
N MET A 225 -39.39 11.49 -4.72
CA MET A 225 -38.73 10.93 -5.93
C MET A 225 -37.22 11.23 -6.00
N GLY A 226 -36.67 11.95 -5.02
CA GLY A 226 -35.29 12.43 -5.01
C GLY A 226 -34.27 11.45 -4.40
N GLY A 227 -33.73 10.54 -5.22
CA GLY A 227 -32.43 9.92 -4.97
C GLY A 227 -32.43 8.40 -4.80
N LYS A 228 -31.57 7.72 -5.57
CA LYS A 228 -31.34 6.28 -5.41
C LYS A 228 -30.33 6.07 -4.29
N ARG A 229 -30.75 5.42 -3.21
CA ARG A 229 -29.86 4.99 -2.13
C ARG A 229 -29.14 3.73 -2.57
N ILE A 230 -27.82 3.79 -2.71
CA ILE A 230 -26.99 2.64 -3.03
C ILE A 230 -26.18 2.21 -1.81
N LYS A 231 -26.08 0.90 -1.58
CA LYS A 231 -25.21 0.35 -0.54
C LYS A 231 -23.80 0.26 -1.10
N ILE A 232 -22.87 0.98 -0.49
CA ILE A 232 -21.46 1.00 -0.87
C ILE A 232 -20.59 0.60 0.32
N TRP A 233 -19.35 0.19 0.07
CA TRP A 233 -18.38 -0.05 1.13
C TRP A 233 -17.45 1.14 1.25
N LYS A 234 -17.27 1.67 2.46
CA LYS A 234 -16.34 2.76 2.77
C LYS A 234 -15.25 2.25 3.70
N CYS A 235 -13.99 2.46 3.33
CA CYS A 235 -12.85 2.19 4.21
C CYS A 235 -12.86 3.16 5.41
N GLN A 236 -12.71 2.64 6.62
CA GLN A 236 -12.64 3.48 7.84
C GLN A 236 -11.29 4.20 7.98
N ARG A 237 -10.23 3.73 7.31
CA ARG A 237 -8.86 4.25 7.45
C ARG A 237 -8.53 5.36 6.45
N CYS A 238 -8.71 5.10 5.15
CA CYS A 238 -8.37 6.08 4.09
C CYS A 238 -9.59 6.77 3.46
N GLY A 239 -10.82 6.33 3.76
CA GLY A 239 -12.04 6.91 3.19
C GLY A 239 -12.40 6.46 1.78
N TYR A 240 -11.60 5.58 1.15
CA TYR A 240 -11.87 5.01 -0.17
C TYR A 240 -13.23 4.29 -0.25
N TYR A 241 -13.92 4.43 -1.38
CA TYR A 241 -15.24 3.84 -1.65
C TYR A 241 -15.15 2.74 -2.71
N PHE A 242 -15.88 1.64 -2.50
CA PHE A 242 -16.00 0.54 -3.45
C PHE A 242 -17.47 0.23 -3.72
N GLU A 243 -17.91 0.41 -4.97
CA GLU A 243 -19.20 -0.06 -5.46
C GLU A 243 -19.03 -1.52 -5.91
N ARG A 244 -19.75 -2.45 -5.26
CA ARG A 244 -19.83 -3.84 -5.75
C ARG A 244 -21.01 -3.89 -6.72
N THR A 245 -20.72 -3.76 -8.01
CA THR A 245 -21.67 -4.00 -9.11
C THR A 245 -22.19 -5.43 -9.08
#